data_AF-A0A426RQF4-F1
#
_entry.id   AF-A0A426RQF4-F1
#
_cell.length_a   1.000
_cell.length_b   1.000
_cell.length_c   1.000
_cell.angle_alpha   90.00
_cell.angle_beta   90.00
_cell.angle_gamma   90.00
#
_symmetry.space_group_name_H-M   'P 1'
#
loop_
_entity.id
_entity.type
_entity.pdbx_description
1 polymer ?
#
loop_
_entity_poly.entity_id
_entity_poly.type
_entity_poly.pdbx_seq_one_letter_code
_entity_poly.pdbx_strand_id
1 'polypeptide(L)'
;MATIVKLESDWVIQWLIELTEILAPPFEGEKRGLAFAPLLREIGGLDVPNDAVRKVNARRKGIGTGSSVMLAAHLDTVFTKDVDATLERDGDRLTDPGIGDNSCDLVSLCWLPGRWNSMLFTPKGTSCWSGQSARKALANRSRKAFQIRL
;
A
#
# COMPACT_ATOMS: atom_id res chain seq x y z
N MET A 1 18.67 2.24 14.57
CA MET A 1 18.98 1.66 13.24
C MET A 1 17.95 0.56 13.01
N ALA A 2 17.05 0.71 12.05
CA ALA A 2 16.05 -0.31 11.74
C ALA A 2 16.74 -1.46 11.00
N THR A 3 16.77 -2.64 11.60
CA THR A 3 17.26 -3.86 10.98
C THR A 3 16.26 -4.29 9.90
N ILE A 4 16.70 -4.34 8.65
CA ILE A 4 15.91 -4.82 7.52
C ILE A 4 15.61 -6.31 7.77
N VAL A 5 14.33 -6.64 7.88
CA VAL A 5 13.84 -8.01 7.86
C VAL A 5 14.14 -8.57 6.48
N LYS A 6 14.82 -9.72 6.41
CA LYS A 6 15.05 -10.45 5.16
C LYS A 6 13.68 -10.72 4.52
N LEU A 7 13.32 -9.92 3.51
CA LEU A 7 12.09 -10.12 2.74
C LEU A 7 12.29 -11.39 1.92
N GLU A 8 11.78 -12.52 2.41
CA GLU A 8 11.93 -13.84 1.78
C GLU A 8 11.19 -13.98 0.44
N SER A 9 10.90 -12.90 -0.28
CA SER A 9 10.03 -12.92 -1.45
C SER A 9 10.48 -11.89 -2.47
N ASP A 10 11.11 -12.37 -3.55
CA ASP A 10 11.67 -11.54 -4.64
C ASP A 10 10.64 -10.56 -5.23
N TRP A 11 9.37 -10.95 -5.29
CA TRP A 11 8.28 -10.09 -5.75
C TRP A 11 8.04 -8.88 -4.85
N VAL A 12 8.27 -9.00 -3.54
CA VAL A 12 8.09 -7.89 -2.58
C VAL A 12 9.14 -6.83 -2.81
N ILE A 13 10.39 -7.27 -3.02
CA ILE A 13 11.52 -6.38 -3.32
C ILE A 13 11.28 -5.70 -4.67
N GLN A 14 10.83 -6.46 -5.67
CA GLN A 14 10.51 -5.91 -7.00
C GLN A 14 9.43 -4.83 -6.93
N TRP A 15 8.31 -5.09 -6.25
CA TRP A 15 7.23 -4.11 -6.09
C TRP A 15 7.66 -2.90 -5.25
N LEU A 16 8.56 -3.09 -4.28
CA LEU A 16 9.14 -1.97 -3.53
C LEU A 16 9.93 -1.05 -4.46
N ILE A 17 10.77 -1.61 -5.32
CA ILE A 17 11.55 -0.83 -6.30
C ILE A 17 10.59 -0.08 -7.24
N GLU A 18 9.64 -0.79 -7.85
CA GLU A 18 8.66 -0.22 -8.79
C GLU A 18 7.85 0.94 -8.19
N LEU A 19 7.38 0.82 -6.95
CA LEU A 19 6.61 1.88 -6.31
C LEU A 19 7.47 3.05 -5.83
N THR A 20 8.71 2.78 -5.41
CA THR A 20 9.65 3.79 -4.91
C THR A 20 10.07 4.74 -6.02
N GLU A 21 10.44 4.20 -7.19
CA GLU A 21 10.91 4.98 -8.35
C GLU A 21 9.82 5.87 -8.97
N ILE A 22 8.54 5.63 -8.65
CA ILE A 22 7.46 6.53 -9.06
C ILE A 22 7.47 7.76 -8.16
N LEU A 23 7.95 8.89 -8.70
CA LEU A 23 7.82 10.20 -8.06
C LEU A 23 6.36 10.48 -7.69
N ALA A 24 6.13 10.69 -6.39
CA ALA A 24 4.84 11.08 -5.86
C ALA A 24 5.04 12.22 -4.86
N PRO A 25 5.25 13.46 -5.32
CA PRO A 25 5.29 14.62 -4.44
C PRO A 25 4.03 14.78 -3.59
N PRO A 26 4.03 15.66 -2.58
CA PRO A 26 2.86 15.92 -1.76
C PRO A 26 1.61 16.12 -2.61
N PHE A 27 0.62 15.28 -2.40
CA PHE A 27 -0.68 15.30 -3.07
C PHE A 27 -0.74 14.86 -4.53
N GLU A 28 0.37 14.35 -5.06
CA GLU A 28 0.54 13.91 -6.45
C GLU A 28 0.71 12.38 -6.56
N GLY A 29 0.14 11.62 -5.63
CA GLY A 29 0.20 10.14 -5.59
C GLY A 29 -0.61 9.40 -6.66
N GLU A 30 -1.04 10.07 -7.74
CA GLU A 30 -1.93 9.51 -8.77
C GLU A 30 -1.26 8.42 -9.58
N LYS A 31 -0.05 8.69 -10.07
CA LYS A 31 0.75 7.71 -10.83
C LYS A 31 1.08 6.49 -9.97
N ARG A 32 1.44 6.72 -8.70
CA ARG A 32 1.72 5.63 -7.76
C ARG A 32 0.46 4.83 -7.43
N GLY A 33 -0.70 5.48 -7.30
CA GLY A 33 -2.00 4.81 -7.14
C GLY A 33 -2.34 3.90 -8.32
N LEU A 34 -2.13 4.37 -9.55
CA LEU A 34 -2.33 3.61 -10.78
C LEU A 34 -1.42 2.37 -10.87
N ALA A 35 -0.18 2.47 -10.38
CA ALA A 35 0.74 1.33 -10.29
C ALA A 35 0.39 0.38 -9.15
N PHE A 36 -0.05 0.90 -8.00
CA PHE A 36 -0.36 0.11 -6.80
C PHE A 36 -1.62 -0.76 -6.96
N ALA A 37 -2.66 -0.27 -7.64
CA ALA A 37 -3.92 -1.00 -7.78
C ALA A 37 -3.78 -2.37 -8.51
N PRO A 38 -3.04 -2.48 -9.63
CA PRO A 38 -2.70 -3.77 -10.25
C PRO A 38 -2.02 -4.76 -9.28
N LEU A 39 -1.05 -4.30 -8.48
CA LEU A 39 -0.33 -5.17 -7.54
C LEU A 39 -1.28 -5.78 -6.51
N LEU A 40 -2.22 -4.99 -5.98
CA LEU A 40 -3.26 -5.49 -5.08
C LEU A 40 -4.18 -6.52 -5.76
N ARG A 41 -4.47 -6.36 -7.05
CA ARG A 41 -5.30 -7.34 -7.80
C ARG A 41 -4.56 -8.64 -8.03
N GLU A 42 -3.26 -8.57 -8.31
CA GLU A 42 -2.42 -9.73 -8.60
C GLU A 42 -2.34 -10.71 -7.42
N ILE A 43 -2.41 -10.22 -6.18
CA ILE A 43 -2.41 -11.04 -4.97
C ILE A 43 -3.55 -12.07 -4.95
N GLY A 44 -4.69 -11.72 -5.55
CA GLY A 44 -5.88 -12.58 -5.57
C GLY A 44 -6.65 -12.63 -4.23
N GLY A 45 -7.95 -12.91 -4.33
CA GLY A 45 -8.85 -12.95 -3.16
C GLY A 45 -9.14 -11.57 -2.56
N LEU A 46 -8.90 -10.50 -3.33
CA LEU A 46 -9.24 -9.11 -3.00
C LEU A 46 -10.20 -8.54 -4.04
N ASP A 47 -11.22 -7.84 -3.55
CA ASP A 47 -12.12 -7.00 -4.34
C ASP A 47 -11.50 -5.58 -4.43
N VAL A 48 -11.02 -5.22 -5.62
CA VAL A 48 -10.30 -3.96 -5.90
C VAL A 48 -11.03 -3.19 -7.01
N PRO A 49 -11.69 -2.06 -6.71
CA PRO A 49 -12.39 -1.25 -7.70
C PRO A 49 -11.48 -0.75 -8.84
N ASN A 50 -12.05 -0.53 -10.03
CA ASN A 50 -11.30 -0.11 -11.22
C ASN A 50 -10.90 1.38 -11.23
N ASP A 51 -11.64 2.26 -10.53
CA ASP A 51 -11.44 3.72 -10.55
C ASP A 51 -10.46 4.20 -9.46
N ALA A 52 -9.25 3.63 -9.48
CA ALA A 52 -8.30 3.74 -8.37
C ALA A 52 -7.13 4.70 -8.69
N VAL A 53 -7.43 5.96 -9.03
CA VAL A 53 -6.38 6.93 -9.38
C VAL A 53 -5.80 7.61 -8.13
N ARG A 54 -6.65 8.18 -7.27
CA ARG A 54 -6.22 8.96 -6.07
C ARG A 54 -6.43 8.25 -4.75
N LYS A 55 -7.12 7.11 -4.80
CA LYS A 55 -7.46 6.26 -3.66
C LYS A 55 -7.60 4.84 -4.19
N VAL A 56 -6.81 3.93 -3.67
CA VAL A 56 -6.89 2.50 -3.97
C VAL A 56 -7.46 1.82 -2.74
N ASN A 57 -8.59 1.13 -2.86
CA ASN A 57 -9.11 0.29 -1.77
C ASN A 57 -9.13 -1.16 -2.24
N ALA A 58 -8.81 -2.08 -1.36
CA ALA A 58 -9.02 -3.50 -1.55
C ALA A 58 -9.80 -4.07 -0.37
N ARG A 59 -10.64 -5.07 -0.63
CA ARG A 59 -11.43 -5.73 0.41
C ARG A 59 -11.37 -7.24 0.28
N ARG A 60 -11.16 -7.92 1.41
CA ARG A 60 -11.38 -9.37 1.56
C ARG A 60 -12.57 -9.59 2.47
N LYS A 61 -13.59 -10.27 1.97
CA LYS A 61 -14.76 -10.64 2.78
C LYS A 61 -14.35 -11.67 3.83
N GLY A 62 -14.78 -11.47 5.08
CA GLY A 62 -14.63 -12.46 6.13
C GLY A 62 -15.63 -13.62 6.00
N ILE A 63 -15.40 -14.69 6.75
CA ILE A 63 -16.26 -15.89 6.75
C ILE A 63 -17.37 -15.89 7.81
N GLY A 64 -17.48 -14.85 8.65
CA GLY A 64 -18.47 -14.82 9.73
C GLY A 64 -18.70 -13.43 10.32
N THR A 65 -19.12 -13.39 11.58
CA THR A 65 -19.51 -12.16 12.31
C THR A 65 -18.36 -11.56 13.13
N GLY A 66 -17.16 -11.49 12.53
CA GLY A 66 -16.00 -10.89 13.19
C GLY A 66 -15.89 -9.38 12.97
N SER A 67 -15.18 -8.69 13.86
CA SER A 67 -14.82 -7.27 13.69
C SER A 67 -14.04 -7.05 12.40
N SER A 68 -14.33 -5.94 11.72
CA SER A 68 -13.60 -5.56 10.51
C SER A 68 -12.34 -4.77 10.84
N VAL A 69 -11.29 -4.93 10.04
CA VAL A 69 -10.02 -4.21 10.19
C VAL A 69 -9.67 -3.46 8.91
N MET A 70 -8.99 -2.33 9.04
CA MET A 70 -8.50 -1.55 7.91
C MET A 70 -7.03 -1.17 8.11
N LEU A 71 -6.23 -1.50 7.10
CA LEU A 71 -4.82 -1.12 7.01
C LEU A 71 -4.70 -0.01 5.96
N ALA A 72 -3.97 1.05 6.27
CA ALA A 72 -3.85 2.20 5.40
C ALA A 72 -2.41 2.68 5.31
N ALA A 73 -2.03 3.09 4.10
CA ALA A 73 -0.76 3.68 3.74
C ALA A 73 -1.05 4.88 2.83
N HIS A 74 -0.19 5.89 2.82
CA HIS A 74 -0.34 7.00 1.88
C HIS A 74 0.43 6.80 0.58
N LEU A 75 -0.07 7.42 -0.49
CA LEU A 75 0.45 7.27 -1.86
C LEU A 75 1.51 8.33 -2.21
N ASP A 76 1.40 9.51 -1.63
CA ASP A 76 2.34 10.62 -1.79
C ASP A 76 3.50 10.52 -0.81
N THR A 77 4.56 11.30 -1.05
CA THR A 77 5.70 11.49 -0.17
C THR A 77 5.77 12.94 0.27
N VAL A 78 6.67 13.25 1.21
CA VAL A 78 6.97 14.64 1.60
C VAL A 78 7.96 15.32 0.64
N PHE A 79 8.61 14.56 -0.25
CA PHE A 79 9.69 15.05 -1.10
C PHE A 79 9.17 15.79 -2.32
N THR A 80 9.83 16.89 -2.68
CA THR A 80 9.49 17.64 -3.89
C THR A 80 10.02 16.91 -5.13
N LYS A 81 9.54 17.34 -6.30
CA LYS A 81 9.98 16.81 -7.61
C LYS A 81 11.48 17.00 -7.91
N ASP A 82 12.16 17.85 -7.14
CA ASP A 82 13.57 18.20 -7.34
C ASP A 82 14.50 17.26 -6.56
N VAL A 83 13.95 16.38 -5.72
CA VAL A 83 14.69 15.32 -5.04
C VAL A 83 14.98 14.20 -6.02
N ASP A 84 16.24 13.78 -6.07
CA ASP A 84 16.63 12.57 -6.78
C ASP A 84 16.07 11.35 -6.06
N ALA A 85 15.12 10.68 -6.72
CA ALA A 85 14.46 9.47 -6.23
C ALA A 85 14.97 8.21 -6.97
N THR A 86 16.23 8.25 -7.43
CA THR A 86 16.87 7.10 -8.02
C THR A 86 17.24 6.12 -6.92
N LEU A 87 16.70 4.90 -7.01
CA LEU A 87 16.97 3.87 -6.02
C LEU A 87 18.41 3.35 -6.16
N GLU A 88 19.17 3.41 -5.07
CA GLU A 88 20.51 2.86 -5.00
C GLU A 88 20.51 1.50 -4.31
N ARG A 89 21.17 0.51 -4.93
CA ARG A 89 21.36 -0.83 -4.36
C ARG A 89 22.81 -1.09 -4.03
N ASP A 90 23.07 -1.41 -2.77
CA ASP A 90 24.38 -1.76 -2.21
C ASP A 90 24.25 -3.10 -1.47
N GLY A 91 24.56 -4.20 -2.18
CA GLY A 91 24.35 -5.56 -1.68
C GLY A 91 22.89 -5.86 -1.38
N ASP A 92 22.57 -6.03 -0.10
CA ASP A 92 21.22 -6.28 0.44
C ASP A 92 20.52 -5.00 0.92
N ARG A 93 21.12 -3.83 0.72
CA ARG A 93 20.58 -2.53 1.10
C ARG A 93 20.02 -1.79 -0.11
N LEU A 94 18.79 -1.31 0.00
CA LEU A 94 18.17 -0.37 -0.93
C LEU A 94 18.03 0.99 -0.24
N THR A 95 18.43 2.07 -0.92
CA THR A 95 18.40 3.43 -0.39
C THR A 95 17.69 4.34 -1.38
N ASP A 96 16.65 5.02 -0.90
CA ASP A 96 15.95 6.10 -1.59
C ASP A 96 15.22 6.93 -0.50
N PRO A 97 15.11 8.26 -0.63
CA PRO A 97 14.44 9.09 0.37
C PRO A 97 13.00 8.65 0.67
N GLY A 98 12.25 8.22 -0.34
CA GLY A 98 10.86 7.77 -0.29
C GLY A 98 10.64 6.26 -0.12
N ILE A 99 11.71 5.46 0.06
CA ILE A 99 11.57 4.00 0.22
C ILE A 99 10.79 3.64 1.49
N GLY A 100 11.13 4.29 2.61
CA GLY A 100 10.48 4.06 3.90
C GLY A 100 9.11 4.74 3.96
N ASP A 101 9.10 6.05 3.72
CA ASP A 101 7.91 6.90 3.70
C ASP A 101 7.49 7.20 2.24
N ASN A 102 6.59 6.42 1.62
CA ASN A 102 5.74 5.39 2.24
C ASN A 102 5.65 4.11 1.42
N SER A 103 6.68 3.83 0.60
CA SER A 103 6.68 2.71 -0.34
C SER A 103 6.70 1.36 0.38
N CYS A 104 7.50 1.23 1.45
CA CYS A 104 7.51 0.04 2.32
C CYS A 104 6.13 -0.28 2.91
N ASP A 105 5.38 0.74 3.34
CA ASP A 105 4.04 0.56 3.91
C ASP A 105 3.02 0.15 2.84
N LEU A 106 3.09 0.74 1.65
CA LEU A 106 2.26 0.32 0.50
C LEU A 106 2.52 -1.15 0.15
N VAL A 107 3.78 -1.55 0.07
CA VAL A 107 4.15 -2.95 -0.20
C VAL A 107 3.71 -3.87 0.95
N SER A 108 3.74 -3.40 2.19
CA SER A 108 3.23 -4.18 3.34
C SER A 108 1.73 -4.44 3.25
N LEU A 109 0.95 -3.52 2.67
CA LEU A 109 -0.47 -3.74 2.37
C LEU A 109 -0.67 -4.86 1.33
N CYS A 110 0.29 -5.07 0.43
CA CYS A 110 0.28 -6.20 -0.51
C CYS A 110 0.77 -7.50 0.13
N TRP A 111 1.84 -7.42 0.93
CA TRP A 111 2.48 -8.58 1.54
C TRP A 111 1.54 -9.37 2.45
N LEU A 112 0.80 -8.69 3.32
CA LEU A 112 -0.07 -9.36 4.30
C LEU A 112 -1.15 -10.26 3.66
N PRO A 113 -1.99 -9.78 2.71
CA PRO A 113 -2.99 -10.64 2.07
C PRO A 113 -2.36 -11.76 1.22
N GLY A 114 -1.20 -11.52 0.60
CA GLY A 114 -0.44 -12.57 -0.10
C GLY A 114 0.04 -13.67 0.87
N ARG A 115 0.55 -13.27 2.04
CA ARG A 115 0.94 -14.21 3.08
C ARG A 115 -0.27 -15.00 3.61
N TRP A 116 -1.41 -14.34 3.81
CA TRP A 116 -2.65 -15.02 4.19
C TRP A 116 -3.10 -16.06 3.17
N ASN A 117 -2.95 -15.79 1.86
CA ASN A 117 -3.23 -16.78 0.82
C ASN A 117 -2.35 -18.02 0.95
N SER A 118 -1.04 -17.85 1.15
CA SER A 118 -0.11 -18.98 1.34
C SER A 118 -0.40 -19.80 2.60
N MET A 119 -1.05 -19.19 3.61
CA MET A 119 -1.44 -19.84 4.86
C MET A 119 -2.86 -20.41 4.82
N LEU A 120 -3.60 -20.22 3.72
CA LEU A 120 -5.04 -20.51 3.61
C LEU A 120 -5.85 -19.83 4.73
N PHE A 121 -5.39 -18.67 5.19
CA PHE A 121 -6.01 -17.94 6.27
C PHE A 121 -7.12 -17.03 5.73
N THR A 122 -8.31 -17.13 6.33
CA THR A 122 -9.40 -16.19 6.11
C THR A 122 -9.96 -15.70 7.45
N PRO A 123 -9.96 -14.38 7.71
CA PRO A 123 -10.44 -13.84 8.98
C PRO A 123 -11.97 -14.00 9.11
N LYS A 124 -12.46 -14.02 10.36
CA LYS A 124 -13.90 -14.01 10.63
C LYS A 124 -14.55 -12.71 10.15
N GLY A 125 -13.90 -11.56 10.39
CA GLY A 125 -14.38 -10.25 9.95
C GLY A 125 -13.77 -9.80 8.62
N THR A 126 -14.38 -8.80 8.00
CA THR A 126 -13.90 -8.23 6.73
C THR A 126 -12.59 -7.46 6.93
N SER A 127 -11.63 -7.64 6.02
CA SER A 127 -10.36 -6.90 6.03
C SER A 127 -10.29 -5.96 4.83
N CYS A 128 -9.80 -4.75 5.06
CA CYS A 128 -9.68 -3.71 4.04
C CYS A 128 -8.25 -3.16 4.01
N TRP A 129 -7.77 -2.85 2.80
CA TRP A 129 -6.49 -2.17 2.56
C TRP A 129 -6.75 -0.88 1.80
N SER A 130 -6.02 0.19 2.12
CA SER A 130 -6.19 1.47 1.43
C SER A 130 -4.88 2.23 1.22
N GLY A 131 -4.60 2.53 -0.04
CA GLY A 131 -3.64 3.57 -0.45
C GLY A 131 -4.39 4.89 -0.68
N GLN A 132 -4.01 5.98 0.00
CA GLN A 132 -4.64 7.30 -0.21
C GLN A 132 -3.67 8.46 -0.10
N SER A 133 -3.82 9.52 -0.90
CA SER A 133 -2.99 10.72 -0.70
C SER A 133 -3.31 11.45 0.62
N ALA A 134 -2.28 11.98 1.28
CA ALA A 134 -2.32 12.65 2.58
C ALA A 134 -3.31 13.84 2.65
N ARG A 135 -3.61 14.53 1.54
CA ARG A 135 -4.60 15.63 1.54
C ARG A 135 -5.97 15.15 2.00
N LYS A 136 -6.36 13.93 1.61
CA LYS A 136 -7.63 13.33 2.06
C LYS A 136 -7.54 12.79 3.48
N ALA A 137 -6.42 12.25 3.93
CA ALA A 137 -6.28 11.82 5.33
C ALA A 137 -6.50 12.98 6.32
N LEU A 138 -5.98 14.17 5.98
CA LEU A 138 -6.20 15.40 6.76
C LEU A 138 -7.59 16.02 6.52
N ALA A 139 -8.10 16.06 5.28
CA ALA A 139 -9.43 16.58 4.98
C ALA A 139 -10.58 15.69 5.51
N ASN A 140 -10.35 14.38 5.72
CA ASN A 140 -11.33 13.48 6.34
C ASN A 140 -11.46 13.65 7.85
N ARG A 141 -10.66 14.54 8.49
CA ARG A 141 -10.86 14.85 9.91
C ARG A 141 -12.17 15.59 10.18
N SER A 142 -12.84 16.15 9.16
CA SER A 142 -14.03 17.00 9.38
C SER A 142 -15.32 16.59 8.67
N ARG A 143 -15.37 15.61 7.74
CA ARG A 143 -16.65 15.19 7.12
C ARG A 143 -16.76 13.71 6.75
N LYS A 144 -17.76 13.08 7.39
CA LYS A 144 -18.50 11.85 7.04
C LYS A 144 -17.81 10.51 7.33
N ALA A 145 -18.51 9.72 8.15
CA ALA A 145 -18.26 8.33 8.48
C ALA A 145 -17.68 7.53 7.30
N PHE A 146 -16.54 6.88 7.54
CA PHE A 146 -16.08 5.76 6.73
C PHE A 146 -17.13 4.63 6.90
N GLN A 147 -18.09 4.56 5.98
CA GLN A 147 -19.07 3.47 5.99
C GLN A 147 -18.49 2.27 5.25
N ILE A 148 -18.11 1.25 6.03
CA ILE A 148 -18.04 -0.13 5.54
C ILE A 148 -19.51 -0.60 5.51
N ARG A 149 -20.09 -0.80 4.32
CA ARG A 149 -21.34 -1.58 4.25
C ARG A 149 -21.02 -3.04 4.54
N LEU A 150 -21.63 -3.55 5.61
CA LEU A 150 -21.73 -4.97 5.94
C LEU A 150 -22.56 -5.70 4.88
#